data_AF-A0A6I9NAV8-F1
#
_entry.id   AF-A0A6I9NAV8-F1
#
_cell.length_a   1.000
_cell.length_b   1.000
_cell.length_c   1.000
_cell.angle_alpha   90.00
_cell.angle_beta   90.00
_cell.angle_gamma   90.00
#
_symmetry.space_group_name_H-M   'P 1'
#
loop_
_entity.id
_entity.type
_entity.pdbx_description
1 polymer ?
#
loop_
_entity_poly.entity_id
_entity_poly.type
_entity_poly.pdbx_seq_one_letter_code
_entity_poly.pdbx_strand_id
1 'polypeptide(L)'
;MGEADVTLNQTDEKPPDSGLVTGDDSVVWSHEVEVCLFHAMIGHKPVGVNRHFHMICIRDKFSQNIGRQVSSSVIWDHLGTMYDMQAL
;
A
#
# COMPACT_ATOMS: atom_id res chain seq x y z
N MET A 1 28.09 53.53 -8.18
CA MET A 1 28.68 52.70 -7.11
C MET A 1 27.70 52.81 -5.96
N GLY A 2 26.95 51.82 -5.52
CA GLY A 2 26.91 50.37 -5.72
C GLY A 2 26.13 49.90 -4.50
N GLU A 3 24.97 49.29 -4.72
CA GLU A 3 23.85 49.25 -3.78
C GLU A 3 24.00 48.22 -2.65
N ALA A 4 23.04 48.34 -1.71
CA ALA A 4 22.85 47.65 -0.45
C ALA A 4 23.19 46.14 -0.38
N ASP A 5 23.72 45.77 0.78
CA ASP A 5 23.87 44.40 1.27
C ASP A 5 22.49 43.74 1.43
N VAL A 6 22.25 42.70 0.63
CA VAL A 6 21.17 41.73 0.82
C VAL A 6 21.81 40.41 1.20
N THR A 7 21.81 40.13 2.49
CA THR A 7 22.09 38.81 3.04
C THR A 7 20.83 37.94 2.87
N LEU A 8 20.86 37.03 1.91
CA LEU A 8 19.85 35.99 1.73
C LEU A 8 20.58 34.74 1.25
N ASN A 9 20.63 33.71 2.10
CA ASN A 9 20.78 32.30 1.75
C ASN A 9 20.39 31.53 3.02
N GLN A 10 19.10 31.29 3.20
CA GLN A 10 18.47 29.99 2.97
C GLN A 10 18.99 28.92 3.93
N THR A 11 18.18 28.72 4.97
CA THR A 11 18.21 27.64 5.95
C THR A 11 18.19 26.29 5.23
N ASP A 12 19.32 25.59 5.29
CA ASP A 12 19.42 24.17 4.98
C ASP A 12 18.88 23.34 6.16
N GLU A 13 18.48 22.09 5.88
CA GLU A 13 18.16 21.02 6.84
C GLU A 13 16.78 21.07 7.55
N LYS A 14 15.80 20.45 6.90
CA LYS A 14 15.35 19.09 7.27
C LYS A 14 14.13 18.69 6.43
N PRO A 15 14.24 17.69 5.53
CA PRO A 15 13.03 17.09 4.95
C PRO A 15 12.21 16.48 6.10
N PRO A 16 10.87 16.64 6.13
CA PRO A 16 10.07 15.74 6.92
C PRO A 16 10.28 14.37 6.29
N ASP A 17 11.11 13.56 6.95
CA ASP A 17 11.13 12.12 6.81
C ASP A 17 9.67 11.70 6.69
N SER A 18 9.25 11.39 5.46
CA SER A 18 7.99 10.70 5.24
C SER A 18 8.23 9.34 5.85
N GLY A 19 8.04 9.29 7.17
CA GLY A 19 7.85 8.08 7.91
C GLY A 19 6.62 7.42 7.31
N LEU A 20 6.84 6.70 6.21
CA LEU A 20 6.17 5.47 5.94
C LEU A 20 6.50 4.61 7.16
N VAL A 21 5.73 4.84 8.22
CA VAL A 21 5.51 3.88 9.29
C VAL A 21 5.34 2.56 8.55
N THR A 22 6.38 1.73 8.63
CA THR A 22 6.36 0.34 8.19
C THR A 22 5.39 -0.30 9.17
N GLY A 23 4.12 -0.15 8.83
CA GLY A 23 3.01 -0.22 9.76
C GLY A 23 2.67 -1.66 10.01
N ASP A 24 3.58 -2.39 10.66
CA ASP A 24 3.40 -3.76 11.12
C ASP A 24 2.70 -4.63 10.04
N ASP A 25 3.44 -5.21 9.11
CA ASP A 25 2.87 -6.01 8.01
C ASP A 25 2.08 -7.26 8.48
N SER A 26 1.94 -7.47 9.79
CA SER A 26 1.15 -8.55 10.37
C SER A 26 -0.34 -8.19 10.39
N VAL A 27 -1.05 -8.57 9.32
CA VAL A 27 -2.50 -8.61 9.29
C VAL A 27 -2.97 -9.91 9.97
N VAL A 28 -3.85 -9.78 10.98
CA VAL A 28 -4.51 -10.94 11.58
C VAL A 28 -5.68 -11.35 10.67
N TRP A 29 -5.52 -12.49 9.99
CA TRP A 29 -6.55 -13.05 9.10
C TRP A 29 -7.65 -13.74 9.89
N SER A 30 -8.53 -12.95 10.49
CA SER A 30 -9.82 -13.45 11.00
C SER A 30 -10.81 -13.61 9.85
N HIS A 31 -11.84 -14.46 10.02
CA HIS A 31 -12.89 -14.64 9.03
C HIS A 31 -13.53 -13.30 8.59
N GLU A 32 -13.67 -12.34 9.49
CA GLU A 32 -14.22 -11.01 9.17
C GLU A 32 -13.29 -10.23 8.23
N VAL A 33 -11.98 -10.29 8.47
CA VAL A 33 -10.96 -9.66 7.62
C VAL A 33 -10.91 -10.34 6.25
N GLU A 34 -11.00 -11.67 6.20
CA GLU A 34 -11.07 -12.41 4.94
C GLU A 34 -12.32 -12.03 4.13
N VAL A 35 -13.47 -11.87 4.78
CA VAL A 35 -14.69 -11.38 4.12
C VAL A 35 -14.46 -9.99 3.52
N CYS A 36 -13.80 -9.08 4.25
CA CYS A 36 -13.42 -7.76 3.71
C CYS A 36 -12.50 -7.86 2.49
N LEU A 37 -11.56 -8.81 2.49
CA LEU A 37 -10.68 -9.07 1.35
C LEU A 37 -11.48 -9.58 0.14
N PHE A 38 -12.36 -10.57 0.33
CA PHE A 38 -13.17 -11.10 -0.78
C PHE A 38 -14.10 -10.04 -1.36
N HIS A 39 -14.69 -9.18 -0.53
CA HIS A 39 -15.45 -8.02 -1.00
C HIS A 39 -14.59 -7.02 -1.80
N ALA A 40 -13.32 -6.85 -1.42
CA ALA A 40 -12.38 -6.03 -2.16
C ALA A 40 -12.02 -6.66 -3.51
N MET A 41 -12.01 -7.99 -3.62
CA MET A 41 -11.70 -8.74 -4.84
C MET A 41 -12.85 -8.79 -5.87
N ILE A 42 -14.10 -8.49 -5.47
CA ILE A 42 -15.24 -8.50 -6.41
C ILE A 42 -14.95 -7.54 -7.58
N GLY A 43 -14.93 -8.09 -8.80
CA GLY A 43 -14.65 -7.35 -10.03
C GLY A 43 -13.16 -7.17 -10.37
N HIS A 44 -12.25 -7.67 -9.52
CA HIS A 44 -10.81 -7.65 -9.76
C HIS A 44 -10.28 -9.05 -10.04
N LYS A 45 -9.33 -9.17 -10.98
CA LYS A 45 -8.70 -10.44 -11.33
C LYS A 45 -7.26 -10.43 -10.77
N PRO A 46 -7.00 -11.08 -9.61
CA PRO A 46 -5.69 -11.07 -8.95
C PRO A 46 -4.62 -11.88 -9.70
N VAL A 47 -5.00 -12.56 -10.78
CA VAL A 47 -4.17 -13.39 -11.66
C VAL A 47 -4.32 -12.97 -13.13
N GLY A 48 -3.34 -13.32 -13.96
CA GLY A 48 -3.25 -12.93 -15.37
C GLY A 48 -2.36 -11.71 -15.62
N VAL A 49 -2.39 -11.19 -16.86
CA VAL A 49 -1.44 -10.17 -17.36
C VAL A 49 -1.49 -8.84 -16.61
N ASN A 50 -2.65 -8.49 -16.03
CA ASN A 50 -2.85 -7.22 -15.32
C ASN A 50 -2.84 -7.37 -13.78
N ARG A 51 -2.32 -8.49 -13.25
CA ARG A 51 -2.40 -8.82 -11.81
C ARG A 51 -1.89 -7.72 -10.88
N HIS A 52 -0.83 -7.01 -11.27
CA HIS A 52 -0.25 -5.96 -10.43
C HIS A 52 -1.16 -4.74 -10.30
N PHE A 53 -1.83 -4.34 -11.39
CA PHE A 53 -2.80 -3.24 -11.37
C PHE A 53 -4.04 -3.62 -10.55
N HIS A 54 -4.56 -4.83 -10.76
CA HIS A 54 -5.68 -5.32 -9.97
C HIS A 54 -5.32 -5.41 -8.48
N MET A 55 -4.10 -5.83 -8.13
CA MET A 55 -3.67 -5.87 -6.74
C MET A 55 -3.58 -4.49 -6.10
N ILE A 56 -3.15 -3.46 -6.83
CA ILE A 56 -3.16 -2.08 -6.30
C ILE A 56 -4.60 -1.69 -5.91
N CYS A 57 -5.57 -1.94 -6.80
CA CYS A 57 -6.97 -1.64 -6.51
C CYS A 57 -7.53 -2.46 -5.35
N ILE A 58 -7.22 -3.77 -5.29
CA ILE A 58 -7.64 -4.65 -4.20
C ILE A 58 -7.06 -4.16 -2.87
N ARG A 59 -5.75 -3.87 -2.84
CA ARG A 59 -5.06 -3.34 -1.65
C ARG A 59 -5.71 -2.07 -1.15
N ASP A 60 -5.97 -1.11 -2.03
CA ASP A 60 -6.54 0.18 -1.64
C ASP A 60 -7.94 0.01 -1.06
N LYS A 61 -8.79 -0.80 -1.70
CA LYS A 61 -10.13 -1.09 -1.24
C LYS A 61 -10.14 -1.89 0.07
N PHE A 62 -9.25 -2.88 0.19
CA PHE A 62 -9.10 -3.68 1.41
C PHE A 62 -8.61 -2.83 2.58
N SER A 63 -7.59 -1.98 2.35
CA SER A 63 -7.05 -1.09 3.36
C SER A 63 -8.09 -0.09 3.88
N GLN A 64 -8.97 0.40 2.99
CA GLN A 64 -10.12 1.21 3.36
C GLN A 64 -11.14 0.43 4.19
N ASN A 65 -11.47 -0.80 3.80
CA ASN A 65 -12.45 -1.63 4.51
C ASN A 65 -12.04 -1.94 5.95
N ILE A 66 -10.75 -2.18 6.20
CA ILE A 66 -10.24 -2.51 7.55
C ILE A 66 -9.70 -1.27 8.31
N GLY A 67 -9.71 -0.09 7.68
CA GLY A 67 -9.23 1.15 8.28
C GLY A 67 -7.72 1.18 8.56
N ARG A 68 -6.93 0.35 7.87
CA ARG A 68 -5.48 0.19 8.07
C ARG A 68 -4.78 0.02 6.73
N GLN A 69 -3.63 0.66 6.56
CA GLN A 69 -2.79 0.43 5.38
C GLN A 69 -2.16 -0.96 5.41
N VAL A 70 -2.33 -1.69 4.30
CA VAL A 70 -1.76 -3.03 4.11
C VAL A 70 -0.87 -3.02 2.89
N SER A 71 0.30 -3.65 2.97
CA SER A 71 1.19 -3.82 1.82
C SER A 71 0.63 -4.86 0.84
N SER A 72 0.89 -4.68 -0.45
CA SER A 72 0.41 -5.63 -1.46
C SER A 72 1.01 -7.04 -1.26
N SER A 73 2.24 -7.14 -0.75
CA SER A 73 2.90 -8.43 -0.46
C SER A 73 2.10 -9.28 0.52
N VAL A 74 1.59 -8.69 1.61
CA VAL A 74 0.79 -9.40 2.62
C VAL A 74 -0.47 -10.02 2.01
N ILE A 75 -1.12 -9.30 1.08
CA ILE A 75 -2.29 -9.81 0.38
C ILE A 75 -1.90 -10.93 -0.58
N TRP A 76 -0.81 -10.79 -1.33
CA TRP A 76 -0.31 -11.84 -2.22
C TRP A 76 0.05 -13.11 -1.46
N ASP A 77 0.76 -12.97 -0.33
CA ASP A 77 1.18 -14.09 0.50
C ASP A 77 -0.03 -14.84 1.03
N HIS A 78 -1.04 -14.12 1.54
CA HIS A 78 -2.27 -14.74 2.02
C HIS A 78 -3.11 -15.37 0.90
N LEU A 79 -3.23 -14.72 -0.28
CA LEU A 79 -3.90 -15.35 -1.42
C LEU A 79 -3.17 -16.62 -1.87
N GLY A 80 -1.84 -16.66 -1.77
CA GLY A 80 -1.04 -17.84 -2.08
C GLY A 80 -1.25 -19.01 -1.12
N THR A 81 -1.78 -18.81 0.09
CA THR A 81 -2.13 -19.91 1.00
C THR A 81 -3.47 -20.56 0.65
N MET A 82 -4.36 -19.83 -0.04
CA MET A 82 -5.71 -20.29 -0.39
C MET A 82 -5.86 -20.67 -1.87
N TYR A 83 -5.07 -20.05 -2.76
CA TYR A 83 -5.14 -20.23 -4.20
C TYR A 83 -3.77 -20.63 -4.75
N ASP A 84 -3.79 -21.56 -5.72
CA ASP A 84 -2.61 -21.84 -6.52
C ASP A 84 -2.41 -20.70 -7.54
N MET A 85 -1.57 -19.73 -7.16
CA MET A 85 -1.25 -18.55 -7.96
C MET A 85 -0.36 -18.87 -9.19
N GLN A 86 0.18 -20.09 -9.32
CA GLN A 86 0.97 -20.53 -10.48
C GLN A 86 0.15 -21.28 -11.53
N ALA A 87 -0.98 -21.89 -11.13
CA ALA A 87 -1.81 -22.69 -12.03
C ALA A 87 -2.82 -21.89 -12.89
N LEU A 88 -2.84 -20.55 -12.77
CA LEU A 88 -3.87 -19.66 -13.34
C LEU A 88 -3.33 -18.59 -14.30
#